data_AF-A0A6G4ZZX4-F1
#
_entry.id   AF-A0A6G4ZZX4-F1
#
_cell.length_a   1.000
_cell.length_b   1.000
_cell.length_c   1.000
_cell.angle_alpha   90.00
_cell.angle_beta   90.00
_cell.angle_gamma   90.00
#
_symmetry.space_group_name_H-M   'P 1'
#
loop_
_entity.id
_entity.type
_entity.pdbx_description
1 polymer ?
#
loop_
_entity_poly.entity_id
_entity_poly.type
_entity_poly.pdbx_seq_one_letter_code
_entity_poly.pdbx_strand_id
1 'polypeptide(L)'
;AKLLDIKVSRTWQPKKVHERWTLLKAPFGKKKHMVQYEMRTHFEVIELKHLTGSTADTYLEYIQRNLPEGVAMKVTKTTLERLPSYIKPPVHETSDAQSTLLEDASK
;
A
#
# COMPACT_ATOMS: atom_id res chain seq x y z
N ALA A 1 7.76 -17.17 0.27
CA ALA A 1 7.78 -16.43 1.55
C ALA A 1 8.51 -17.19 2.66
N LYS A 2 8.04 -18.38 3.05
CA LYS A 2 8.61 -19.17 4.18
C LYS A 2 10.11 -19.47 4.05
N LEU A 3 10.60 -19.78 2.85
CA LEU A 3 12.02 -20.07 2.58
C LEU A 3 12.93 -18.84 2.73
N LEU A 4 12.39 -17.64 2.53
CA LEU A 4 13.10 -16.37 2.71
C LEU A 4 12.81 -15.74 4.08
N ASP A 5 12.17 -16.50 4.98
CA ASP A 5 11.71 -16.08 6.30
C ASP A 5 10.89 -14.77 6.30
N ILE A 6 10.10 -14.55 5.24
CA ILE A 6 9.24 -13.38 5.13
C ILE A 6 7.96 -13.61 5.93
N LYS A 7 7.69 -12.72 6.89
CA LYS A 7 6.45 -12.73 7.68
C LYS A 7 5.26 -12.25 6.86
N VAL A 8 4.45 -13.19 6.40
CA VAL A 8 3.14 -12.91 5.80
C VAL A 8 2.17 -12.52 6.91
N SER A 9 1.64 -11.30 6.86
CA SER A 9 0.73 -10.78 7.87
C SER A 9 -0.70 -11.28 7.65
N ARG A 10 -1.21 -11.09 6.43
CA ARG A 10 -2.58 -11.41 6.08
C ARG A 10 -2.68 -11.77 4.61
N THR A 11 -3.45 -12.80 4.31
CA THR A 11 -3.95 -13.05 2.97
C THR A 11 -5.47 -12.98 3.01
N TRP A 12 -6.07 -12.23 2.10
CA TRP A 12 -7.52 -12.11 2.03
C TRP A 12 -7.98 -11.86 0.60
N GLN A 13 -9.26 -12.16 0.36
CA GLN A 13 -9.87 -12.02 -0.96
C GLN A 13 -10.88 -10.87 -0.92
N PRO A 14 -10.59 -9.76 -1.63
CA PRO A 14 -11.57 -8.70 -1.83
C PRO A 14 -12.82 -9.19 -2.57
N LYS A 15 -13.88 -8.38 -2.49
CA LYS A 15 -15.11 -8.66 -3.24
C LYS A 15 -14.79 -8.68 -4.73
N LYS A 16 -15.07 -9.81 -5.37
CA LYS A 16 -14.98 -9.97 -6.82
C LYS A 16 -15.85 -8.94 -7.54
N VAL A 17 -15.36 -8.48 -8.68
CA VAL A 17 -16.09 -7.54 -9.54
C VAL A 17 -16.76 -8.32 -10.67
N HIS A 18 -18.04 -8.06 -10.88
CA HIS A 18 -18.82 -8.63 -11.98
C HIS A 18 -19.18 -7.52 -12.95
N GLU A 19 -18.64 -7.56 -14.15
CA GLU A 19 -18.99 -6.65 -15.23
C GLU A 19 -19.88 -7.39 -16.23
N ARG A 20 -21.04 -6.81 -16.55
CA ARG A 20 -22.05 -7.44 -17.42
C ARG A 20 -22.39 -6.54 -18.58
N TRP A 21 -22.26 -7.07 -19.79
CA TRP A 21 -22.63 -6.35 -21.02
C TRP A 21 -23.76 -7.08 -21.72
N THR A 22 -24.73 -6.33 -22.20
CA THR A 22 -25.84 -6.88 -22.99
C THR A 22 -25.76 -6.33 -24.40
N LEU A 23 -25.57 -7.22 -25.37
CA LEU A 23 -25.37 -6.87 -26.78
C LEU A 23 -26.48 -7.46 -27.64
N LEU A 24 -26.71 -6.87 -28.81
CA LEU A 24 -27.59 -7.46 -29.81
C LEU A 24 -27.00 -8.78 -30.31
N LYS A 25 -27.86 -9.81 -30.42
CA LYS A 25 -27.44 -11.10 -30.98
C LYS A 25 -27.16 -11.02 -32.49
N ALA A 26 -27.84 -10.10 -33.18
CA ALA A 26 -27.73 -9.92 -34.63
C ALA A 26 -27.10 -8.57 -34.98
N PRO A 27 -26.51 -8.42 -36.18
CA PRO A 27 -25.85 -7.18 -36.60
C PRO A 27 -26.77 -5.95 -36.61
N PHE A 28 -28.05 -6.10 -36.97
CA PHE A 28 -29.00 -4.99 -37.06
C PHE A 28 -30.46 -5.41 -36.80
N GLY A 29 -31.28 -4.46 -36.33
CA GLY A 29 -32.75 -4.51 -36.33
C GLY A 29 -33.43 -5.44 -35.31
N LYS A 30 -32.75 -6.46 -34.77
CA LYS A 30 -33.36 -7.49 -33.91
C LYS A 30 -33.23 -7.20 -32.40
N LYS A 31 -33.81 -6.09 -31.92
CA LYS A 31 -33.68 -5.64 -30.51
C LYS A 31 -34.16 -6.64 -29.45
N LYS A 32 -35.20 -7.44 -29.76
CA LYS A 32 -35.74 -8.45 -28.82
C LYS A 32 -34.77 -9.60 -28.53
N HIS A 33 -33.78 -9.83 -29.39
CA HIS A 33 -32.81 -10.91 -29.25
C HIS A 33 -31.48 -10.34 -28.77
N MET A 34 -31.24 -10.42 -27.46
CA MET A 34 -30.01 -9.94 -26.82
C MET A 34 -29.21 -11.10 -26.22
N VAL A 35 -27.90 -10.92 -26.12
CA VAL A 35 -26.97 -11.84 -25.45
C VAL A 35 -26.31 -11.09 -24.30
N GLN A 36 -26.20 -11.75 -23.15
CA GLN A 36 -25.52 -11.23 -21.98
C GLN A 36 -24.14 -11.86 -21.85
N TYR A 37 -23.12 -11.03 -21.72
CA TYR A 37 -21.75 -11.42 -21.41
C TYR A 37 -21.42 -11.00 -19.98
N GLU A 38 -20.56 -11.76 -19.32
CA GLU A 38 -20.08 -11.45 -17.98
C GLU A 38 -18.57 -11.65 -17.91
N MET A 39 -17.87 -10.64 -17.40
CA MET A 39 -16.46 -10.70 -17.02
C MET A 39 -16.39 -10.69 -15.50
N ARG A 40 -15.69 -11.66 -14.92
CA ARG A 40 -15.54 -11.80 -13.47
C ARG A 40 -14.09 -11.62 -13.08
N THR A 41 -13.80 -10.58 -12.32
CA THR A 41 -12.45 -10.31 -11.80
C THR A 41 -12.35 -10.77 -10.36
N HIS A 42 -11.53 -11.79 -10.13
CA HIS A 42 -11.20 -12.31 -8.81
C HIS A 42 -9.93 -11.64 -8.29
N PHE A 43 -9.90 -11.34 -7.00
CA PHE A 43 -8.77 -10.68 -6.34
C PHE A 43 -8.27 -11.51 -5.18
N GLU A 44 -6.96 -11.52 -5.02
CA GLU A 44 -6.28 -12.03 -3.84
C GLU A 44 -5.23 -11.01 -3.41
N VAL A 45 -5.25 -10.65 -2.13
CA VAL A 45 -4.36 -9.64 -1.54
C VAL A 45 -3.51 -10.31 -0.49
N ILE A 46 -2.19 -10.22 -0.67
CA ILE A 46 -1.19 -10.73 0.24
C ILE A 46 -0.47 -9.53 0.86
N GLU A 47 -0.54 -9.41 2.18
CA GLU A 47 0.11 -8.36 2.96
C GLU A 47 1.39 -8.92 3.60
N LEU A 48 2.53 -8.35 3.23
CA LEU A 48 3.85 -8.68 3.77
C LEU A 48 4.30 -7.54 4.69
N LYS A 49 4.82 -7.86 5.87
CA LYS A 49 5.31 -6.87 6.83
C LYS A 49 6.79 -7.06 7.12
N HIS A 50 7.47 -5.97 7.51
CA HIS A 50 8.87 -5.95 7.91
C HIS A 50 9.81 -6.47 6.80
N LEU A 51 9.81 -5.77 5.67
CA LEU A 51 10.68 -6.08 4.54
C LEU A 51 11.77 -5.01 4.40
N THR A 52 12.95 -5.44 3.99
CA THR A 52 13.99 -4.55 3.47
C THR A 52 13.85 -4.42 1.95
N GLY A 53 14.47 -3.40 1.35
CA GLY A 53 14.42 -3.19 -0.10
C GLY A 53 14.93 -4.39 -0.91
N SER A 54 16.10 -4.92 -0.56
CA SER A 54 16.71 -6.05 -1.27
C SER A 54 15.90 -7.35 -1.13
N THR A 55 15.35 -7.63 0.06
CA THR A 55 14.48 -8.80 0.26
C THR A 55 13.19 -8.67 -0.54
N ALA A 56 12.58 -7.48 -0.58
CA ALA A 56 11.37 -7.25 -1.35
C ALA A 56 11.62 -7.43 -2.86
N ASP A 57 12.72 -6.90 -3.38
CA ASP A 57 13.05 -7.00 -4.81
C ASP A 57 13.37 -8.45 -5.20
N THR A 58 14.14 -9.19 -4.40
CA THR A 58 14.41 -10.62 -4.63
C THR A 58 13.11 -11.44 -4.65
N TYR A 59 12.20 -11.15 -3.72
CA TYR A 59 10.93 -11.86 -3.64
C TYR A 59 10.01 -11.55 -4.83
N LEU A 60 9.93 -10.27 -5.22
CA LEU A 60 9.12 -9.83 -6.34
C LEU A 60 9.68 -10.34 -7.67
N GLU A 61 10.99 -10.39 -7.84
CA GLU A 61 11.62 -10.94 -9.04
C GLU A 61 11.15 -12.38 -9.28
N TYR A 62 11.19 -13.22 -8.24
CA TYR A 62 10.73 -14.60 -8.35
C TYR A 62 9.23 -14.68 -8.69
N ILE A 63 8.39 -13.90 -8.02
CA ILE A 63 6.93 -13.94 -8.26
C ILE A 63 6.59 -13.45 -9.67
N GLN A 64 7.19 -12.34 -10.11
CA GLN A 64 6.89 -11.74 -11.41
C GLN A 64 7.30 -12.66 -12.56
N ARG A 65 8.43 -13.37 -12.43
CA ARG A 65 8.88 -14.34 -13.43
C ARG A 65 7.96 -15.56 -13.52
N ASN A 66 7.27 -15.90 -12.44
CA ASN A 66 6.40 -17.08 -12.35
C ASN A 66 4.91 -16.72 -12.30
N LEU A 67 4.53 -15.51 -12.73
CA LEU A 67 3.14 -15.10 -12.73
C LEU A 67 2.38 -15.85 -13.85
N PRO A 68 1.28 -16.55 -13.55
CA PRO A 68 0.56 -17.33 -14.55
C PRO A 68 -0.20 -16.42 -15.53
N GLU A 69 -0.50 -16.97 -16.70
CA GLU A 69 -1.27 -16.30 -17.75
C GLU A 69 -2.69 -15.97 -17.27
N GLY A 70 -3.20 -14.81 -17.67
CA GLY A 70 -4.52 -14.34 -17.25
C GLY A 70 -4.59 -13.80 -15.81
N VAL A 71 -3.47 -13.73 -15.08
CA VAL A 71 -3.38 -13.08 -13.77
C VAL A 71 -2.53 -11.82 -13.87
N ALA A 72 -3.08 -10.70 -13.38
CA ALA A 72 -2.36 -9.45 -13.23
C ALA A 72 -1.98 -9.24 -11.77
N MET A 73 -0.79 -8.67 -11.53
CA MET A 73 -0.31 -8.33 -10.20
C MET A 73 -0.14 -6.82 -10.03
N LYS A 74 -0.70 -6.26 -8.96
CA LYS A 74 -0.46 -4.88 -8.52
C LYS A 74 0.36 -4.90 -7.24
N VAL A 75 1.51 -4.22 -7.24
CA VAL A 75 2.40 -4.12 -6.09
C VAL A 75 2.34 -2.71 -5.51
N THR A 76 1.99 -2.59 -4.24
CA THR A 76 2.05 -1.33 -3.49
C THR A 76 3.21 -1.42 -2.50
N LYS A 77 4.24 -0.58 -2.68
CA LYS A 77 5.38 -0.49 -1.76
C LYS A 77 5.17 0.70 -0.82
N THR A 78 5.29 0.46 0.49
CA THR A 78 5.24 1.51 1.51
C THR A 78 6.62 1.60 2.15
N THR A 79 7.35 2.69 1.91
CA THR A 79 8.69 2.92 2.48
C THR A 79 8.58 3.54 3.86
N LEU A 80 9.50 3.17 4.75
CA LEU A 80 9.67 3.81 6.05
C LEU A 80 10.81 4.82 5.92
N GLU A 81 10.49 6.10 6.03
CA GLU A 81 11.45 7.19 5.93
C GLU A 81 11.51 7.98 7.23
N ARG A 82 12.70 8.51 7.54
CA ARG A 82 12.86 9.43 8.67
C ARG A 82 12.34 10.81 8.29
N LEU A 83 12.01 11.61 9.29
CA LEU A 83 11.72 13.02 9.05
C LEU A 83 12.91 13.68 8.34
N PRO A 84 12.65 14.51 7.32
CA PRO A 84 13.71 15.26 6.64
C PRO A 84 14.50 16.15 7.59
N SER A 85 15.80 16.32 7.30
CA SER A 85 16.76 17.03 8.18
C SER A 85 16.41 18.49 8.47
N TYR A 86 15.63 19.12 7.60
CA TYR A 86 15.20 20.51 7.72
C TYR A 86 13.96 20.69 8.61
N ILE A 87 13.24 19.62 8.95
CA ILE A 87 12.12 19.68 9.87
C ILE A 87 12.66 19.47 11.29
N LYS A 88 12.91 20.57 11.99
CA LYS A 88 13.32 20.57 13.40
C LYS A 88 12.11 20.80 14.30
N PRO A 89 12.07 20.21 15.51
CA PRO A 89 11.03 20.54 16.47
C PRO A 89 11.08 22.05 16.78
N PRO A 90 9.92 22.69 17.02
CA PRO A 90 9.88 24.11 17.37
C PRO A 90 10.67 24.33 18.66
N VAL A 91 11.58 25.31 18.63
CA VAL A 91 12.31 25.75 19.81
C VAL A 91 11.33 26.58 20.64
N HIS A 92 10.86 26.02 21.75
CA HIS A 92 10.14 26.80 22.75
C HIS A 92 11.19 27.53 23.59
N GLU A 93 11.25 28.86 23.46
CA GLU A 93 12.06 29.68 24.37
C GLU A 93 11.40 29.67 25.76
N THR A 94 11.87 28.80 26.65
CA THR A 94 11.59 28.92 28.09
C THR A 94 12.44 30.04 28.64
N SER A 95 11.84 31.19 28.89
CA SER A 95 12.42 32.38 29.52
C SER A 95 12.61 32.17 31.03
N ASP A 96 13.43 31.20 31.44
CA ASP A 96 13.69 30.88 32.85
C ASP A 96 15.16 31.12 33.20
N ALA A 97 15.55 32.40 33.35
CA ALA A 97 16.78 32.81 34.04
C ALA A 97 16.71 34.29 34.47
N GLN A 98 15.76 34.64 35.34
CA GLN A 98 15.83 35.84 36.17
C GLN A 98 15.63 35.45 37.64
N SER A 99 16.65 34.83 38.24
CA SER A 99 16.73 34.64 39.69
C SER A 99 18.18 34.66 40.16
N THR A 100 18.90 35.76 39.89
CA THR A 100 20.20 36.04 40.52
C THR A 100 20.36 37.55 40.69
N LEU A 101 19.45 38.20 41.43
CA LEU A 101 19.62 39.59 41.89
C LEU A 101 18.91 39.80 43.25
N LEU A 102 19.14 38.94 44.25
CA LEU A 102 18.72 39.19 45.64
C LEU A 102 19.70 38.57 46.67
N GLU A 103 21.02 38.65 46.44
CA GLU A 103 22.00 38.30 47.49
C GLU A 103 22.97 39.44 47.89
N ASP A 104 22.97 40.58 47.21
CA ASP A 104 23.90 41.69 47.52
C ASP A 104 23.31 42.82 48.39
N ALA A 105 22.30 42.53 49.22
CA ALA A 105 21.71 43.50 50.17
C ALA A 105 21.82 43.05 51.64
N SER A 106 22.99 42.52 52.03
CA SER A 106 23.35 42.36 53.44
C SER A 106 24.86 42.59 53.63
N LYS A 107 25.26 43.86 53.60
CA LYS A 107 26.43 44.39 54.31
C LYS A 107 26.10 45.79 54.80
#